data_AF-A0AA48R9V7-F1
#
_entry.id   AF-A0AA48R9V7-F1
#
_cell.length_a   1.000
_cell.length_b   1.000
_cell.length_c   1.000
_cell.angle_alpha   90.00
_cell.angle_beta   90.00
_cell.angle_gamma   90.00
#
_symmetry.space_group_name_H-M   'P 1'
#
loop_
_entity.id
_entity.type
_entity.pdbx_description
1 polymer ?
#
loop_
_entity_poly.entity_id
_entity_poly.type
_entity_poly.pdbx_seq_one_letter_code
_entity_poly.pdbx_strand_id
1 'polypeptide(L)'
;MARQSDQRDEKTSAKSAQEKFGGNGERRQTDAIEMLKADHRRVEGLFDKYQQARRRAEKSKLAQQICLELTIHAQLEEEIFYPACREHVDDPLLDEAQVEHDTAKILITEIAMGSPTADPFFDAKVKVLGEYVRHHVEEEEKSAESIFAKAIEGGVDTAALGRRLMARREELLEQFDEELLLPQPKALHVTLAQEEEVWSEPPRRDEAQRGWGREEQGRGRQESRESRGSEGREERAYDERRSARGGGREEQRRPQEGARGGREQRGWMGDPTRHSEASRRGWEHRR
;
A
#
# COMPACT_ATOMS: atom_id res chain seq x y z
N MET A 1 -85.79 21.00 29.51
CA MET A 1 -84.66 21.78 30.07
C MET A 1 -83.71 20.81 30.76
N ALA A 2 -82.44 20.79 30.34
CA ALA A 2 -81.17 20.42 31.01
C ALA A 2 -81.15 19.31 32.09
N ARG A 3 -80.17 18.40 32.19
CA ARG A 3 -78.70 18.57 32.15
C ARG A 3 -77.96 17.25 31.85
N GLN A 4 -76.81 17.40 31.20
CA GLN A 4 -75.72 16.41 31.05
C GLN A 4 -74.80 16.42 32.28
N SER A 5 -74.25 15.25 32.60
CA SER A 5 -73.08 14.98 33.47
C SER A 5 -72.80 13.46 33.38
N ASP A 6 -71.61 12.90 33.34
CA ASP A 6 -70.23 13.37 33.28
C ASP A 6 -69.41 12.06 33.03
N GLN A 7 -68.57 12.00 32.00
CA GLN A 7 -67.64 10.89 31.78
C GLN A 7 -66.41 11.42 31.05
N ARG A 8 -65.38 11.79 31.82
CA ARG A 8 -64.00 11.92 31.37
C ARG A 8 -63.07 11.49 32.51
N ASP A 9 -61.86 11.12 32.12
CA ASP A 9 -60.66 10.94 32.94
C ASP A 9 -60.34 9.50 33.38
N GLU A 10 -59.79 8.70 32.46
CA GLU A 10 -58.80 7.67 32.81
C GLU A 10 -58.02 7.16 31.59
N LYS A 11 -57.31 8.03 30.86
CA LYS A 11 -56.44 7.56 29.76
C LYS A 11 -55.28 8.48 29.38
N THR A 12 -54.50 8.96 30.35
CA THR A 12 -53.25 9.67 30.06
C THR A 12 -52.21 9.47 31.17
N SER A 13 -51.58 8.29 31.26
CA SER A 13 -50.27 8.18 31.94
C SER A 13 -49.56 6.82 31.70
N ALA A 14 -49.36 6.42 30.44
CA ALA A 14 -48.59 5.19 30.14
C ALA A 14 -47.88 5.22 28.78
N LYS A 15 -47.42 6.38 28.30
CA LYS A 15 -46.79 6.48 26.96
C LYS A 15 -45.49 7.28 26.87
N SER A 16 -44.80 7.58 27.97
CA SER A 16 -43.57 8.39 27.93
C SER A 16 -42.30 7.75 28.51
N ALA A 17 -42.31 6.45 28.86
CA ALA A 17 -41.17 5.81 29.52
C ALA A 17 -40.46 4.72 28.69
N GLN A 18 -40.80 4.52 27.42
CA GLN A 18 -40.32 3.39 26.62
C GLN A 18 -39.53 3.80 25.36
N GLU A 19 -38.75 4.89 25.42
CA GLU A 19 -37.94 5.36 24.28
C GLU A 19 -36.46 5.64 24.60
N LYS A 20 -35.87 5.15 25.71
CA LYS A 20 -34.51 5.58 26.07
C LYS A 20 -33.39 4.56 26.28
N PHE A 21 -33.59 3.25 26.20
CA PHE A 21 -32.47 2.33 26.52
C PHE A 21 -32.31 1.04 25.69
N GLY A 22 -33.02 0.88 24.57
CA GLY A 22 -32.91 -0.34 23.74
C GLY A 22 -31.96 -0.27 22.54
N GLY A 23 -31.57 0.93 22.09
CA GLY A 23 -31.07 1.08 20.71
C GLY A 23 -29.55 1.06 20.52
N ASN A 24 -28.73 1.19 21.56
CA ASN A 24 -27.31 1.55 21.39
C ASN A 24 -26.35 0.36 21.47
N GLY A 25 -26.78 -0.76 22.06
CA GLY A 25 -25.96 -1.97 22.20
C GLY A 25 -25.97 -2.82 20.92
N GLU A 26 -27.16 -3.11 20.39
CA GLU A 26 -27.32 -3.86 19.14
C GLU A 26 -26.79 -3.08 17.94
N ARG A 27 -27.06 -1.76 17.85
CA ARG A 27 -26.49 -0.91 16.78
C ARG A 27 -24.97 -0.93 16.74
N ARG A 28 -24.29 -0.95 17.90
CA ARG A 28 -22.81 -1.01 17.94
C ARG A 28 -22.24 -2.37 17.57
N GLN A 29 -23.00 -3.46 17.76
CA GLN A 29 -22.60 -4.80 17.31
C GLN A 29 -22.90 -5.05 15.82
N THR A 30 -23.74 -4.22 15.19
CA THR A 30 -24.14 -4.35 13.78
C THR A 30 -23.76 -3.15 12.92
N ASP A 31 -22.87 -2.28 13.38
CA ASP A 31 -22.42 -1.12 12.60
C ASP A 31 -21.21 -1.50 11.74
N ALA A 32 -21.30 -1.29 10.43
CA ALA A 32 -20.26 -1.66 9.48
C ALA A 32 -18.90 -1.05 9.81
N ILE A 33 -18.85 0.24 10.14
CA ILE A 33 -17.60 0.94 10.40
C ILE A 33 -16.97 0.41 11.70
N GLU A 34 -17.76 0.22 12.76
CA GLU A 34 -17.23 -0.35 14.00
C GLU A 34 -16.74 -1.80 13.81
N MET A 35 -17.39 -2.58 12.95
CA MET A 35 -16.92 -3.92 12.58
C MET A 35 -15.59 -3.89 11.84
N LEU A 36 -15.45 -3.06 10.80
CA LEU A 36 -14.21 -2.94 10.02
C LEU A 36 -13.06 -2.43 10.90
N LYS A 37 -13.31 -1.42 11.74
CA LYS A 37 -12.34 -0.99 12.76
C LYS A 37 -11.93 -2.11 13.71
N ALA A 38 -12.87 -2.97 14.12
CA ALA A 38 -12.55 -4.11 14.97
C ALA A 38 -11.64 -5.13 14.27
N ASP A 39 -11.80 -5.34 12.96
CA ASP A 39 -10.86 -6.12 12.15
C ASP A 39 -9.48 -5.46 12.12
N HIS A 40 -9.40 -4.15 11.88
CA HIS A 40 -8.13 -3.42 11.85
C HIS A 40 -7.34 -3.63 13.15
N ARG A 41 -8.00 -3.44 14.30
CA ARG A 41 -7.36 -3.64 15.60
C ARG A 41 -6.93 -5.09 15.81
N ARG A 42 -7.71 -6.06 15.33
CA ARG A 42 -7.37 -7.47 15.41
C ARG A 42 -6.11 -7.78 14.59
N VAL A 43 -6.07 -7.34 13.33
CA VAL A 43 -4.96 -7.60 12.41
C VAL A 43 -3.69 -6.90 12.88
N GLU A 44 -3.76 -5.66 13.35
CA GLU A 44 -2.60 -4.99 13.99
C GLU A 44 -2.05 -5.81 15.17
N GLY A 45 -2.94 -6.29 16.05
CA GLY A 45 -2.55 -7.15 17.16
C GLY A 45 -1.91 -8.47 16.70
N LEU A 46 -2.31 -9.03 15.56
CA LEU A 46 -1.68 -10.21 14.98
C LEU A 46 -0.29 -9.91 14.42
N PHE A 47 -0.09 -8.77 13.75
CA PHE A 47 1.23 -8.33 13.30
C PHE A 47 2.18 -8.12 14.48
N ASP A 48 1.72 -7.50 15.57
CA ASP A 48 2.52 -7.30 16.77
C ASP A 48 2.94 -8.65 17.39
N LYS A 49 2.01 -9.60 17.49
CA LYS A 49 2.29 -10.97 17.94
C LYS A 49 3.30 -11.65 17.02
N TYR A 50 3.17 -11.50 15.70
CA TYR A 50 4.10 -12.07 14.72
C TYR A 50 5.52 -11.54 14.92
N GLN A 51 5.68 -10.23 15.14
CA GLN A 51 6.98 -9.61 15.38
C GLN A 51 7.64 -10.11 16.67
N GLN A 52 6.84 -10.37 17.71
CA GLN A 52 7.32 -10.86 19.00
C GLN A 52 7.61 -12.37 18.99
N ALA A 53 6.95 -13.13 18.12
CA ALA A 53 7.10 -14.58 18.03
C ALA A 53 8.53 -14.99 17.66
N ARG A 54 9.09 -15.94 18.41
CA ARG A 54 10.45 -16.47 18.18
C ARG A 54 10.45 -17.82 17.45
N ARG A 55 9.39 -18.61 17.64
CA ARG A 55 9.30 -19.96 17.08
C ARG A 55 8.74 -19.91 15.66
N ARG A 56 9.36 -20.65 14.74
CA ARG A 56 8.94 -20.70 13.33
C ARG A 56 7.51 -21.25 13.16
N ALA A 57 7.15 -22.28 13.92
CA ALA A 57 5.78 -22.82 13.89
C ALA A 57 4.73 -21.80 14.35
N GLU A 58 5.07 -20.95 15.31
CA GLU A 58 4.19 -19.89 15.81
C GLU A 58 4.03 -18.77 14.78
N LYS A 59 5.15 -18.33 14.19
CA LYS A 59 5.13 -17.39 13.06
C LYS A 59 4.30 -17.89 11.89
N SER A 60 4.44 -19.17 11.51
CA SER A 60 3.66 -19.77 10.42
C SER A 60 2.16 -19.68 10.67
N LYS A 61 1.71 -19.99 11.89
CA LYS A 61 0.29 -19.89 12.27
C LYS A 61 -0.21 -18.45 12.27
N LEU A 62 0.59 -17.54 12.81
CA LEU A 62 0.24 -16.11 12.84
C LEU A 62 0.17 -15.52 11.42
N ALA A 63 1.11 -15.89 10.53
CA ALA A 63 1.07 -15.45 9.14
C ALA A 63 -0.18 -15.96 8.41
N GLN A 64 -0.52 -17.24 8.56
CA GLN A 64 -1.75 -17.80 7.97
C GLN A 64 -3.00 -17.09 8.52
N GLN A 65 -3.05 -16.82 9.82
CA GLN A 65 -4.17 -16.08 10.42
C GLN A 65 -4.26 -14.64 9.90
N ILE A 66 -3.13 -13.94 9.77
CA ILE A 66 -3.07 -12.60 9.17
C ILE A 66 -3.61 -12.63 7.74
N CYS A 67 -3.15 -13.57 6.91
CA CYS A 67 -3.60 -13.73 5.53
C CYS A 67 -5.11 -13.98 5.46
N LEU A 68 -5.66 -14.86 6.30
CA LEU A 68 -7.09 -15.15 6.34
C LEU A 68 -7.92 -13.92 6.71
N GLU A 69 -7.58 -13.27 7.82
CA GLU A 69 -8.34 -12.10 8.33
C GLU A 69 -8.29 -10.95 7.32
N LEU A 70 -7.14 -10.69 6.69
CA LEU A 70 -7.00 -9.66 5.65
C LEU A 70 -7.77 -10.01 4.37
N THR A 71 -7.77 -11.27 3.94
CA THR A 71 -8.53 -11.68 2.76
C THR A 71 -10.03 -11.45 2.98
N ILE A 72 -10.56 -11.88 4.12
CA ILE A 72 -11.97 -11.69 4.47
C ILE A 72 -12.29 -10.20 4.53
N HIS A 73 -11.47 -9.43 5.25
CA HIS A 73 -11.66 -8.00 5.43
C HIS A 73 -11.71 -7.23 4.10
N ALA A 74 -10.70 -7.43 3.24
CA ALA A 74 -10.66 -6.79 1.92
C ALA A 74 -11.87 -7.21 1.05
N GLN A 75 -12.29 -8.47 1.13
CA GLN A 75 -13.45 -8.94 0.36
C GLN A 75 -14.76 -8.30 0.84
N LEU A 76 -14.94 -8.15 2.15
CA LEU A 76 -16.08 -7.46 2.75
C LEU A 76 -16.16 -6.00 2.29
N GLU A 77 -15.03 -5.31 2.26
CA GLU A 77 -14.99 -3.91 1.85
C GLU A 77 -15.30 -3.75 0.36
N GLU A 78 -14.64 -4.54 -0.48
CA GLU A 78 -14.78 -4.42 -1.93
C GLU A 78 -16.13 -4.90 -2.47
N GLU A 79 -16.77 -5.89 -1.83
CA GLU A 79 -18.06 -6.43 -2.28
C GLU A 79 -19.25 -5.62 -1.73
N ILE A 80 -19.10 -4.98 -0.57
CA ILE A 80 -20.23 -4.41 0.17
C ILE A 80 -19.98 -2.96 0.56
N PHE A 81 -18.88 -2.66 1.25
CA PHE A 81 -18.68 -1.34 1.85
C PHE A 81 -18.34 -0.27 0.81
N TYR A 82 -17.31 -0.46 -0.01
CA TYR A 82 -16.91 0.50 -1.04
C TYR A 82 -17.99 0.73 -2.10
N PRO A 83 -18.69 -0.30 -2.64
CA PRO A 83 -19.82 -0.06 -3.53
C PRO A 83 -20.90 0.83 -2.91
N ALA A 84 -21.24 0.61 -1.64
CA ALA A 84 -22.20 1.44 -0.94
C ALA A 84 -21.68 2.87 -0.71
N CYS A 85 -20.39 3.04 -0.43
CA CYS A 85 -19.80 4.38 -0.35
C CYS A 85 -19.88 5.12 -1.69
N ARG A 86 -19.61 4.44 -2.82
CA ARG A 86 -19.66 5.03 -4.17
C ARG A 86 -21.03 5.53 -4.60
N GLU A 87 -22.11 5.00 -4.02
CA GLU A 87 -23.46 5.50 -4.26
C GLU A 87 -23.69 6.91 -3.68
N HIS A 88 -22.87 7.31 -2.70
CA HIS A 88 -23.02 8.55 -1.95
C HIS A 88 -21.82 9.50 -2.06
N VAL A 89 -20.65 8.97 -2.43
CA VAL A 89 -19.36 9.66 -2.41
C VAL A 89 -18.60 9.32 -3.69
N ASP A 90 -18.36 10.33 -4.54
CA ASP A 90 -17.48 10.23 -5.70
C ASP A 90 -16.10 10.77 -5.31
N ASP A 91 -15.24 9.86 -4.83
CA ASP A 91 -13.94 10.22 -4.25
C ASP A 91 -12.81 9.31 -4.78
N PRO A 92 -11.72 9.88 -5.34
CA PRO A 92 -10.55 9.13 -5.79
C PRO A 92 -9.92 8.23 -4.72
N LEU A 93 -10.11 8.53 -3.42
CA LEU A 93 -9.61 7.70 -2.33
C LEU A 93 -10.14 6.26 -2.39
N LEU A 94 -11.36 6.04 -2.91
CA LEU A 94 -11.91 4.69 -3.06
C LEU A 94 -11.21 3.90 -4.19
N ASP A 95 -10.68 4.58 -5.21
CA ASP A 95 -9.88 3.96 -6.27
C ASP A 95 -8.46 3.68 -5.78
N GLU A 96 -7.86 4.61 -5.02
CA GLU A 96 -6.57 4.42 -4.35
C GLU A 96 -6.61 3.22 -3.40
N ALA A 97 -7.62 3.15 -2.53
CA ALA A 97 -7.87 2.02 -1.62
C ALA A 97 -7.95 0.67 -2.36
N GLN A 98 -8.62 0.62 -3.52
CA GLN A 98 -8.70 -0.61 -4.31
C GLN A 98 -7.34 -1.06 -4.86
N VAL A 99 -6.49 -0.13 -5.27
CA VAL A 99 -5.12 -0.44 -5.74
C VAL A 99 -4.23 -0.88 -4.58
N GLU A 100 -4.38 -0.28 -3.40
CA GLU A 100 -3.69 -0.72 -2.18
C GLU A 100 -4.10 -2.15 -1.79
N HIS A 101 -5.40 -2.46 -1.84
CA HIS A 101 -5.91 -3.81 -1.61
C HIS A 101 -5.26 -4.82 -2.55
N ASP A 102 -5.25 -4.54 -3.85
CA ASP A 102 -4.64 -5.43 -4.82
C ASP A 102 -3.14 -5.66 -4.56
N THR A 103 -2.43 -4.61 -4.16
CA THR A 103 -1.02 -4.71 -3.76
C THR A 103 -0.85 -5.60 -2.52
N ALA A 104 -1.71 -5.44 -1.52
CA ALA A 104 -1.73 -6.28 -0.32
C ALA A 104 -2.05 -7.75 -0.66
N LYS A 105 -3.02 -8.01 -1.54
CA LYS A 105 -3.42 -9.36 -1.98
C LYS A 105 -2.31 -10.14 -2.66
N ILE A 106 -1.42 -9.47 -3.41
CA ILE A 106 -0.24 -10.10 -3.99
C ILE A 106 0.69 -10.61 -2.88
N LEU A 107 0.96 -9.79 -1.86
CA LEU A 107 1.77 -10.20 -0.71
C LEU A 107 1.09 -11.28 0.12
N ILE A 108 -0.23 -11.20 0.31
CA ILE A 108 -1.02 -12.23 1.01
C ILE A 108 -0.87 -13.57 0.31
N THR A 109 -0.98 -13.61 -1.02
CA THR A 109 -0.80 -14.83 -1.81
C THR A 109 0.61 -15.41 -1.64
N GLU A 110 1.65 -14.57 -1.78
CA GLU A 110 3.04 -14.98 -1.60
C GLU A 110 3.35 -15.51 -0.19
N ILE A 111 2.73 -14.94 0.84
CA ILE A 111 2.90 -15.36 2.24
C ILE A 111 2.10 -16.64 2.52
N ALA A 112 0.86 -16.73 2.04
CA ALA A 112 -0.02 -17.88 2.26
C ALA A 112 0.53 -19.15 1.59
N MET A 113 1.11 -19.02 0.40
CA MET A 113 1.76 -20.12 -0.33
C MET A 113 3.22 -20.34 0.09
N GLY A 114 3.82 -19.34 0.74
CA GLY A 114 5.22 -19.35 1.13
C GLY A 114 5.51 -20.25 2.34
N SER A 115 6.79 -20.53 2.54
CA SER A 115 7.28 -21.30 3.70
C SER A 115 8.22 -20.45 4.55
N PRO A 116 7.93 -20.24 5.85
CA PRO A 116 8.82 -19.52 6.76
C PRO A 116 10.22 -20.16 6.92
N THR A 117 10.39 -21.41 6.48
CA THR A 117 11.66 -22.14 6.56
C THR A 117 12.42 -22.17 5.24
N ALA A 118 11.72 -22.11 4.10
CA ALA A 118 12.35 -22.19 2.79
C ALA A 118 12.53 -20.81 2.12
N ASP A 119 11.66 -19.85 2.42
CA ASP A 119 11.71 -18.50 1.85
C ASP A 119 12.51 -17.55 2.76
N PRO A 120 13.72 -17.11 2.33
CA PRO A 120 14.52 -16.17 3.11
C PRO A 120 13.88 -14.78 3.23
N PHE A 121 12.91 -14.44 2.37
CA PHE A 121 12.20 -13.16 2.37
C PHE A 121 10.87 -13.21 3.13
N PHE A 122 10.47 -14.36 3.69
CA PHE A 122 9.17 -14.54 4.33
C PHE A 122 8.89 -13.47 5.42
N ASP A 123 9.83 -13.28 6.35
CA ASP A 123 9.70 -12.29 7.42
C ASP A 123 9.64 -10.85 6.87
N ALA A 124 10.33 -10.57 5.78
CA ALA A 124 10.30 -9.26 5.13
C ALA A 124 8.96 -9.01 4.43
N LYS A 125 8.41 -10.01 3.73
CA LYS A 125 7.07 -9.95 3.11
C LYS A 125 6.00 -9.63 4.14
N VAL A 126 5.98 -10.35 5.28
CA VAL A 126 5.01 -10.10 6.37
C VAL A 126 5.16 -8.70 6.94
N LYS A 127 6.40 -8.22 7.11
CA LYS A 127 6.66 -6.86 7.59
C LYS A 127 6.11 -5.80 6.62
N VAL A 128 6.41 -5.93 5.34
CA VAL A 128 5.95 -4.98 4.30
C VAL A 128 4.43 -4.99 4.18
N LEU A 129 3.80 -6.17 4.24
CA LEU A 129 2.34 -6.27 4.29
C LEU A 129 1.76 -5.48 5.47
N GLY A 130 2.34 -5.62 6.67
CA GLY A 130 1.91 -4.86 7.85
C GLY A 130 2.16 -3.35 7.75
N GLU A 131 3.12 -2.89 6.94
CA GLU A 131 3.32 -1.47 6.66
C GLU A 131 2.25 -0.92 5.71
N TYR A 132 1.92 -1.66 4.64
CA TYR A 132 0.82 -1.30 3.74
C TYR A 132 -0.53 -1.25 4.46
N VAL A 133 -0.86 -2.30 5.22
CA VAL A 133 -2.12 -2.36 5.98
C VAL A 133 -2.23 -1.21 6.98
N ARG A 134 -1.14 -0.84 7.67
CA ARG A 134 -1.17 0.29 8.59
C ARG A 134 -1.46 1.59 7.86
N HIS A 135 -0.86 1.82 6.69
CA HIS A 135 -1.13 3.03 5.92
C HIS A 135 -2.59 3.10 5.50
N HIS A 136 -3.10 2.01 4.92
CA HIS A 136 -4.49 1.87 4.49
C HIS A 136 -5.49 2.21 5.62
N VAL A 137 -5.30 1.61 6.79
CA VAL A 137 -6.11 1.87 8.00
C VAL A 137 -6.09 3.34 8.42
N GLU A 138 -4.97 4.04 8.25
CA GLU A 138 -4.89 5.47 8.56
C GLU A 138 -5.76 6.31 7.62
N GLU A 139 -5.79 5.97 6.34
CA GLU A 139 -6.61 6.67 5.33
C GLU A 139 -8.09 6.44 5.56
N GLU A 140 -8.48 5.25 6.01
CA GLU A 140 -9.87 4.93 6.31
C GLU A 140 -10.40 5.51 7.63
N GLU A 141 -9.54 5.66 8.66
CA GLU A 141 -10.00 6.02 10.01
C GLU A 141 -9.66 7.45 10.48
N LYS A 142 -8.46 7.98 10.17
CA LYS A 142 -7.83 8.99 11.04
C LYS A 142 -8.24 10.45 10.82
N SER A 143 -9.01 10.77 9.77
CA SER A 143 -9.32 12.17 9.44
C SER A 143 -10.78 12.40 9.10
N ALA A 144 -11.21 13.67 9.12
CA ALA A 144 -12.52 14.07 8.61
C ALA A 144 -12.65 13.83 7.08
N GLU A 145 -11.52 13.68 6.38
CA GLU A 145 -11.46 13.38 4.96
C GLU A 145 -11.32 11.86 4.68
N SER A 146 -11.37 11.03 5.72
CA SER A 146 -11.26 9.59 5.60
C SER A 146 -12.49 8.96 4.93
N ILE A 147 -12.32 7.76 4.40
CA ILE A 147 -13.41 7.01 3.76
C ILE A 147 -14.57 6.80 4.75
N PHE A 148 -14.30 6.46 6.02
CA PHE A 148 -15.35 6.26 7.02
C PHE A 148 -16.08 7.56 7.38
N ALA A 149 -15.36 8.66 7.52
CA ALA A 149 -15.98 9.96 7.80
C ALA A 149 -16.89 10.40 6.64
N LYS A 150 -16.43 10.22 5.40
CA LYS A 150 -17.18 10.53 4.19
C LYS A 150 -18.39 9.64 4.01
N ALA A 151 -18.30 8.35 4.32
CA ALA A 151 -19.45 7.44 4.30
C ALA A 151 -20.55 7.90 5.27
N ILE A 152 -20.18 8.33 6.48
CA ILE A 152 -21.13 8.87 7.46
C ILE A 152 -21.74 10.18 6.96
N GLU A 153 -20.93 11.11 6.45
CA GLU A 153 -21.40 12.40 5.92
C GLU A 153 -22.32 12.23 4.70
N GLY A 154 -22.00 11.28 3.82
CA GLY A 154 -22.80 10.90 2.65
C GLY A 154 -24.13 10.21 2.99
N GLY A 155 -24.35 9.85 4.25
CA GLY A 155 -25.60 9.26 4.73
C GLY A 155 -25.72 7.75 4.47
N VAL A 156 -24.60 7.04 4.34
CA VAL A 156 -24.58 5.58 4.19
C VAL A 156 -25.23 4.91 5.42
N ASP A 157 -26.15 3.97 5.21
CA ASP A 157 -26.78 3.19 6.30
C ASP A 157 -25.80 2.11 6.80
N THR A 158 -24.90 2.52 7.69
CA THR A 158 -23.87 1.66 8.29
C THR A 158 -24.45 0.50 9.09
N ALA A 159 -25.66 0.64 9.65
CA ALA A 159 -26.31 -0.43 10.39
C ALA A 159 -26.86 -1.51 9.44
N ALA A 160 -27.44 -1.12 8.30
CA ALA A 160 -27.84 -2.08 7.26
C ALA A 160 -26.63 -2.76 6.62
N LEU A 161 -25.56 -2.01 6.34
CA LEU A 161 -24.33 -2.59 5.84
C LEU A 161 -23.72 -3.57 6.83
N GLY A 162 -23.67 -3.26 8.13
CA GLY A 162 -23.05 -4.15 9.11
C GLY A 162 -23.75 -5.51 9.19
N ARG A 163 -25.08 -5.56 9.03
CA ARG A 163 -25.81 -6.84 8.90
C ARG A 163 -25.38 -7.63 7.66
N ARG A 164 -25.20 -6.96 6.52
CA ARG A 164 -24.71 -7.60 5.28
C ARG A 164 -23.27 -8.08 5.42
N LEU A 165 -22.41 -7.28 6.04
CA LEU A 165 -21.01 -7.64 6.32
C LEU A 165 -20.92 -8.86 7.24
N MET A 166 -21.75 -8.93 8.29
CA MET A 166 -21.77 -10.09 9.19
C MET A 166 -22.18 -11.36 8.46
N ALA A 167 -23.29 -11.32 7.72
CA ALA A 167 -23.75 -12.48 6.95
C ALA A 167 -22.69 -12.92 5.93
N ARG A 168 -22.09 -11.97 5.20
CA ARG A 168 -21.05 -12.29 4.22
C ARG A 168 -19.78 -12.86 4.87
N ARG A 169 -19.41 -12.38 6.05
CA ARG A 169 -18.28 -12.92 6.81
C ARG A 169 -18.52 -14.39 7.17
N GLU A 170 -19.72 -14.71 7.67
CA GLU A 170 -20.07 -16.08 8.04
C GLU A 170 -19.95 -17.02 6.83
N GLU A 171 -20.49 -16.62 5.68
CA GLU A 171 -20.33 -17.37 4.42
C GLU A 171 -18.85 -17.55 4.03
N LEU A 172 -18.04 -16.49 4.14
CA LEU A 172 -16.63 -16.56 3.80
C LEU A 172 -15.88 -17.51 4.74
N LEU A 173 -16.13 -17.44 6.04
CA LEU A 173 -15.50 -18.34 7.01
C LEU A 173 -15.84 -19.81 6.71
N GLU A 174 -17.08 -20.12 6.36
CA GLU A 174 -17.48 -21.47 5.93
C GLU A 174 -16.74 -21.91 4.66
N GLN A 175 -16.61 -21.04 3.66
CA GLN A 175 -15.87 -21.32 2.43
C GLN A 175 -14.37 -21.56 2.67
N PHE A 176 -13.77 -20.77 3.56
CA PHE A 176 -12.34 -20.89 3.91
C PHE A 176 -12.01 -22.13 4.74
N ASP A 177 -12.97 -22.63 5.52
CA ASP A 177 -12.83 -23.90 6.24
C ASP A 177 -12.83 -25.10 5.27
N GLU A 178 -13.49 -24.98 4.12
CA GLU A 178 -13.56 -26.02 3.08
C GLU A 178 -12.41 -25.93 2.05
N GLU A 179 -12.00 -24.72 1.67
CA GLU A 179 -11.01 -24.47 0.61
C GLU A 179 -10.09 -23.28 0.93
N LEU A 180 -8.79 -23.43 0.60
CA LEU A 180 -7.86 -22.30 0.67
C LEU A 180 -8.10 -21.34 -0.51
N LEU A 181 -8.92 -20.31 -0.29
CA LEU A 181 -9.21 -19.31 -1.31
C LEU A 181 -8.18 -18.17 -1.30
N LEU A 182 -7.37 -18.08 -2.35
CA LEU A 182 -6.40 -16.99 -2.49
C LEU A 182 -7.09 -15.74 -3.06
N PRO A 183 -6.88 -14.55 -2.47
CA PRO A 183 -7.54 -13.35 -2.94
C PRO A 183 -7.00 -12.94 -4.32
N GLN A 184 -7.89 -12.45 -5.17
CA GLN A 184 -7.54 -12.03 -6.53
C GLN A 184 -7.50 -10.49 -6.63
N PRO A 185 -6.43 -9.90 -7.20
CA PRO A 185 -6.42 -8.50 -7.60
C PRO A 185 -7.51 -8.19 -8.64
N LYS A 186 -8.11 -6.99 -8.57
CA LYS A 186 -9.18 -6.54 -9.48
C LYS A 186 -8.72 -5.47 -10.48
N ALA A 187 -7.99 -4.48 -10.01
CA ALA A 187 -7.43 -3.36 -10.76
C ALA A 187 -5.99 -3.62 -11.26
N LEU A 188 -5.19 -4.41 -10.55
CA LEU A 188 -3.84 -4.78 -10.97
C LEU A 188 -3.84 -6.04 -11.84
N HIS A 189 -3.36 -5.91 -13.08
CA HIS A 189 -3.12 -7.05 -13.97
C HIS A 189 -1.66 -7.52 -13.84
N VAL A 190 -1.42 -8.45 -12.91
CA VAL A 190 -0.08 -9.03 -12.71
C VAL A 190 0.04 -10.35 -13.45
N THR A 191 0.81 -10.36 -14.53
CA THR A 191 1.23 -11.58 -15.21
C THR A 191 2.70 -11.83 -14.91
N LEU A 192 2.98 -12.77 -14.00
CA LEU A 192 4.34 -13.27 -13.83
C LEU A 192 4.60 -14.29 -14.95
N ALA A 193 5.30 -13.87 -15.99
CA ALA A 193 5.75 -14.79 -17.03
C ALA A 193 6.69 -15.83 -16.37
N GLN A 194 6.29 -17.09 -16.39
CA GLN A 194 7.21 -18.19 -16.14
C GLN A 194 8.19 -18.25 -17.32
N GLU A 195 9.48 -18.42 -17.04
CA GLU A 195 10.60 -18.26 -17.99
C GLU A 195 10.55 -19.17 -19.23
N GLU A 196 9.62 -20.13 -19.33
CA GLU A 196 9.66 -21.17 -20.36
C GLU A 196 9.25 -20.72 -21.78
N GLU A 197 8.50 -19.62 -21.95
CA GLU A 197 7.90 -19.26 -23.26
C GLU A 197 8.67 -18.17 -24.04
N VAL A 198 9.67 -17.51 -23.45
CA VAL A 198 10.34 -16.35 -24.08
C VAL A 198 11.49 -16.75 -25.02
N TRP A 199 11.96 -18.01 -24.97
CA TRP A 199 13.11 -18.49 -25.76
C TRP A 199 12.75 -19.53 -26.82
N SER A 200 11.56 -19.47 -27.42
CA SER A 200 11.31 -20.22 -28.66
C SER A 200 12.24 -19.70 -29.76
N GLU A 201 13.14 -20.56 -30.27
CA GLU A 201 14.14 -20.21 -31.30
C GLU A 201 13.48 -19.49 -32.49
N PRO A 202 14.04 -18.38 -33.00
CA PRO A 202 13.53 -17.78 -34.22
C PRO A 202 13.64 -18.80 -35.37
N PRO A 203 12.63 -18.88 -36.26
CA PRO A 203 12.69 -19.82 -37.37
C PRO A 203 13.96 -19.57 -38.17
N ARG A 204 14.73 -20.64 -38.40
CA ARG A 204 15.96 -20.57 -39.21
C ARG A 204 15.59 -19.92 -40.53
N ARG A 205 16.15 -18.73 -40.80
CA ARG A 205 16.07 -18.13 -42.13
C ARG A 205 16.73 -19.08 -43.10
N ASP A 206 15.96 -19.62 -44.04
CA ASP A 206 16.53 -20.32 -45.18
C ASP A 206 17.54 -19.41 -45.87
N GLU A 207 18.79 -19.87 -45.95
CA GLU A 207 19.93 -19.13 -46.53
C GLU A 207 19.81 -18.91 -48.05
N ALA A 208 18.66 -19.16 -48.65
CA ALA A 208 18.43 -19.14 -50.10
C ALA A 208 18.15 -17.74 -50.70
N GLN A 209 18.36 -16.64 -49.96
CA GLN A 209 18.11 -15.27 -50.46
C GLN A 209 19.29 -14.30 -50.30
N ARG A 210 20.53 -14.80 -50.31
CA ARG A 210 21.71 -13.94 -50.55
C ARG A 210 22.10 -13.95 -52.03
N GLY A 211 21.26 -13.34 -52.87
CA GLY A 211 21.61 -13.00 -54.24
C GLY A 211 22.48 -11.76 -54.27
N TRP A 212 23.77 -11.94 -54.52
CA TRP A 212 24.74 -10.88 -54.79
C TRP A 212 24.54 -10.32 -56.21
N GLY A 213 24.58 -8.99 -56.35
CA GLY A 213 24.63 -8.33 -57.65
C GLY A 213 24.49 -6.82 -57.55
N ARG A 214 25.45 -6.12 -56.93
CA ARG A 214 25.57 -4.66 -57.00
C ARG A 214 26.73 -4.32 -57.94
N GLU A 215 26.38 -3.68 -59.04
CA GLU A 215 27.25 -3.28 -60.14
C GLU A 215 28.32 -2.25 -59.73
N GLU A 216 29.50 -2.42 -60.34
CA GLU A 216 30.61 -1.48 -60.39
C GLU A 216 30.22 -0.19 -61.14
N GLN A 217 30.48 0.98 -60.56
CA GLN A 217 30.97 2.15 -61.31
C GLN A 217 31.92 2.96 -60.42
N GLY A 218 33.21 2.89 -60.74
CA GLY A 218 34.24 3.77 -60.18
C GLY A 218 34.39 5.07 -60.96
N ARG A 219 34.85 6.12 -60.25
CA ARG A 219 35.52 7.37 -60.67
C ARG A 219 35.60 8.22 -59.37
N GLY A 220 36.67 8.86 -58.93
CA GLY A 220 38.01 9.12 -59.43
C GLY A 220 38.69 10.05 -58.40
N ARG A 221 39.99 9.83 -58.22
CA ARG A 221 40.99 10.45 -57.35
C ARG A 221 41.06 12.00 -57.38
N GLN A 222 41.37 12.64 -56.24
CA GLN A 222 42.38 13.70 -56.17
C GLN A 222 42.96 13.90 -54.76
N GLU A 223 44.29 14.04 -54.72
CA GLU A 223 45.16 14.12 -53.55
C GLU A 223 45.35 15.56 -53.03
N SER A 224 45.65 15.70 -51.73
CA SER A 224 46.71 16.59 -51.20
C SER A 224 46.95 16.17 -49.73
N ARG A 225 48.12 15.62 -49.38
CA ARG A 225 49.29 16.35 -48.79
C ARG A 225 48.86 17.14 -47.54
N GLU A 226 49.30 16.85 -46.31
CA GLU A 226 50.68 16.64 -45.86
C GLU A 226 50.76 16.06 -44.43
N SER A 227 51.82 15.28 -44.22
CA SER A 227 52.66 15.07 -43.01
C SER A 227 52.01 14.73 -41.66
N ARG A 228 52.18 13.50 -41.13
CA ARG A 228 53.40 12.98 -40.42
C ARG A 228 53.85 13.92 -39.29
N GLY A 229 53.96 13.51 -38.03
CA GLY A 229 53.83 12.21 -37.37
C GLY A 229 54.60 12.22 -36.04
N SER A 230 54.44 11.13 -35.28
CA SER A 230 55.36 10.57 -34.26
C SER A 230 55.52 11.39 -32.96
N GLU A 231 54.91 10.99 -31.83
CA GLU A 231 55.20 9.85 -30.91
C GLU A 231 56.24 10.18 -29.81
N GLY A 232 56.04 9.54 -28.65
CA GLY A 232 57.05 9.31 -27.60
C GLY A 232 56.97 10.29 -26.43
N ARG A 233 56.30 9.99 -25.31
CA ARG A 233 56.63 9.04 -24.21
C ARG A 233 57.84 9.48 -23.37
N GLU A 234 57.59 9.76 -22.08
CA GLU A 234 58.33 9.34 -20.85
C GLU A 234 57.99 10.32 -19.70
N GLU A 235 57.23 9.91 -18.67
CA GLU A 235 57.59 9.17 -17.44
C GLU A 235 58.42 9.94 -16.38
N ARG A 236 57.80 10.06 -15.19
CA ARG A 236 58.33 10.22 -13.82
C ARG A 236 58.76 11.61 -13.32
N ALA A 237 58.16 12.05 -12.21
CA ALA A 237 58.82 12.06 -10.90
C ALA A 237 57.83 12.42 -9.76
N TYR A 238 57.84 11.58 -8.73
CA TYR A 238 57.37 11.87 -7.37
C TYR A 238 58.31 12.89 -6.72
N ASP A 239 57.79 13.88 -5.99
CA ASP A 239 58.56 14.55 -4.93
C ASP A 239 57.68 14.95 -3.73
N GLU A 240 58.06 14.46 -2.57
CA GLU A 240 57.60 14.82 -1.23
C GLU A 240 58.60 15.80 -0.61
N ARG A 241 58.12 16.90 0.00
CA ARG A 241 58.70 17.64 1.16
C ARG A 241 57.80 18.85 1.43
N ARG A 242 57.08 19.01 2.56
CA ARG A 242 57.42 19.10 3.99
C ARG A 242 58.07 20.44 4.41
N SER A 243 57.26 21.34 5.00
CA SER A 243 57.52 22.18 6.20
C SER A 243 56.26 23.04 6.46
N ALA A 244 55.51 22.98 7.56
CA ALA A 244 55.77 23.14 9.00
C ALA A 244 55.98 24.61 9.46
N ARG A 245 54.94 25.17 10.12
CA ARG A 245 54.91 25.93 11.40
C ARG A 245 54.18 27.30 11.39
N GLY A 246 53.40 27.47 12.45
CA GLY A 246 53.02 28.76 13.07
C GLY A 246 51.55 29.12 12.86
N GLY A 247 50.71 29.38 13.85
CA GLY A 247 50.87 29.51 15.30
C GLY A 247 49.48 29.72 15.90
N GLY A 248 49.29 29.30 17.15
CA GLY A 248 48.00 29.41 17.84
C GLY A 248 47.68 30.83 18.30
N ARG A 249 46.38 31.08 18.50
CA ARG A 249 45.90 31.96 19.57
C ARG A 249 44.44 31.64 19.90
N GLU A 250 44.24 31.27 21.15
CA GLU A 250 42.96 31.27 21.85
C GLU A 250 42.41 32.70 21.92
N GLU A 251 41.12 32.89 21.65
CA GLU A 251 40.34 33.91 22.35
C GLU A 251 38.87 33.49 22.47
N GLN A 252 38.40 33.51 23.70
CA GLN A 252 37.08 33.12 24.16
C GLN A 252 36.07 34.23 23.85
N ARG A 253 34.98 33.95 23.12
CA ARG A 253 33.66 34.62 23.29
C ARG A 253 32.51 33.68 22.92
N ARG A 254 31.54 33.54 23.82
CA ARG A 254 30.26 32.81 23.68
C ARG A 254 29.19 33.69 22.96
N PRO A 255 27.93 33.24 22.81
CA PRO A 255 27.46 32.32 21.78
C PRO A 255 26.40 33.01 20.88
N GLN A 256 26.24 32.59 19.63
CA GLN A 256 25.02 32.91 18.88
C GLN A 256 24.64 31.78 17.93
N GLU A 257 23.34 31.51 17.95
CA GLU A 257 22.62 30.45 17.27
C GLU A 257 22.84 30.51 15.75
N GLY A 258 23.04 29.35 15.12
CA GLY A 258 23.25 29.27 13.69
C GLY A 258 23.53 27.86 13.19
N ALA A 259 22.47 27.23 12.68
CA ALA A 259 22.46 26.22 11.60
C ALA A 259 23.70 25.32 11.44
N ARG A 260 23.66 24.13 12.06
CA ARG A 260 24.47 22.99 11.58
C ARG A 260 23.75 22.30 10.43
N GLY A 261 24.17 22.65 9.22
CA GLY A 261 24.04 21.77 8.06
C GLY A 261 24.90 20.52 8.26
N GLY A 262 24.27 19.43 8.67
CA GLY A 262 24.82 18.08 8.61
C GLY A 262 24.45 17.46 7.27
N ARG A 263 25.43 17.39 6.36
CA ARG A 263 25.31 16.67 5.09
C ARG A 263 25.69 15.22 5.36
N GLU A 264 24.72 14.40 5.79
CA GLU A 264 24.92 12.96 5.96
C GLU A 264 23.78 12.18 5.29
N GLN A 265 24.15 11.54 4.17
CA GLN A 265 23.61 10.29 3.62
C GLN A 265 22.10 10.23 3.33
N ARG A 266 21.71 10.74 2.15
CA ARG A 266 20.43 10.39 1.52
C ARG A 266 20.50 8.96 0.97
N GLY A 267 20.05 7.99 1.77
CA GLY A 267 19.60 6.70 1.29
C GLY A 267 18.17 6.80 0.74
N TRP A 268 17.81 5.91 -0.16
CA TRP A 268 16.55 5.91 -0.94
C TRP A 268 15.27 5.60 -0.13
N MET A 269 15.31 5.67 1.21
CA MET A 269 14.14 5.62 2.07
C MET A 269 14.44 6.38 3.37
N GLY A 270 13.70 7.45 3.64
CA GLY A 270 13.82 8.23 4.87
C GLY A 270 12.81 9.37 4.93
N ASP A 271 11.78 9.19 5.76
CA ASP A 271 10.61 10.03 6.08
C ASP A 271 9.29 9.61 5.37
N PRO A 272 8.47 8.73 5.99
CA PRO A 272 7.18 8.31 5.43
C PRO A 272 6.16 9.45 5.34
N THR A 273 6.28 10.50 6.15
CA THR A 273 5.37 11.65 6.16
C THR A 273 5.55 12.56 4.93
N ARG A 274 6.73 12.54 4.29
CA ARG A 274 7.04 13.40 3.15
C ARG A 274 6.80 12.77 1.79
N HIS A 275 6.64 11.45 1.72
CA HIS A 275 6.32 10.78 0.45
C HIS A 275 4.94 11.20 -0.07
N SER A 276 3.95 11.31 0.83
CA SER A 276 2.58 11.73 0.47
C SER A 276 2.52 13.21 0.05
N GLU A 277 3.30 14.11 0.66
CA GLU A 277 3.40 15.50 0.22
C GLU A 277 4.15 15.67 -1.12
N ALA A 278 5.21 14.89 -1.35
CA ALA A 278 5.98 14.95 -2.59
C ALA A 278 5.17 14.45 -3.79
N SER A 279 4.35 13.41 -3.58
CA SER A 279 3.41 12.91 -4.58
C SER A 279 2.33 13.95 -4.91
N ARG A 280 1.77 14.65 -3.92
CA ARG A 280 0.75 15.71 -4.17
C ARG A 280 1.33 16.93 -4.90
N ARG A 281 2.54 17.40 -4.54
CA ARG A 281 3.16 18.60 -5.15
C ARG A 281 3.69 18.38 -6.58
N GLY A 282 3.91 17.12 -7.00
CA GLY A 282 4.43 16.80 -8.33
C GLY A 282 3.43 16.97 -9.48
N TRP A 283 2.12 16.99 -9.18
CA TRP A 283 1.05 17.07 -10.19
C TRP A 283 0.53 18.49 -10.46
N GLU A 284 0.79 19.44 -9.57
CA GLU A 284 0.27 20.82 -9.69
C GLU A 284 1.16 21.77 -10.54
N HIS A 285 2.34 21.33 -10.98
CA HIS A 285 3.30 22.17 -11.73
C HIS A 285 3.59 21.69 -13.16
N ARG A 286 2.64 20.99 -13.79
CA ARG A 286 2.61 20.81 -15.24
C ARG A 286 1.29 21.30 -15.83
N ARG A 287 1.19 22.61 -16.04
CA ARG A 287 0.37 23.24 -17.09
C ARG A 287 1.16 24.35 -17.72
#